data_AF-A0A8C4NAL5-F1
#
_entry.id   AF-A0A8C4NAL5-F1
#
_cell.length_a   1.000
_cell.length_b   1.000
_cell.length_c   1.000
_cell.angle_alpha   90.00
_cell.angle_beta   90.00
_cell.angle_gamma   90.00
#
_symmetry.space_group_name_H-M   'P 1'
#
loop_
_entity.id
_entity.type
_entity.pdbx_description
1 polymer ?
#
loop_
_entity_poly.entity_id
_entity_poly.type
_entity_poly.pdbx_seq_one_letter_code
_entity_poly.pdbx_strand_id
1 'polypeptide(L)'
;MLFGPPDMDEGNTCSSLLTWMRTFDVEPICYTVNDVSDGVAMSCALHHIDPVWFDESFLAKIKTDIGSNWRLKISNLKKVLKAIVDYYQEVLGQSLEADSLPDVALLGEHAHSGEAGKLLQLLLGCAVHCAKRDEHIQTIMTLEESIQHVVMAAIQKLMMRDVDVTTAEPLRDIEAQLQQALNDLGEALQARDEALRQCQDVKLQLTSVEEDRGVLLAENNLLKERLNQPDCSIASTRGTARREPELQRRLEQLQEELFRVEVSREEFRVRCEELEREALLQDQKNRQLLSIAEEAQSMKDEMDVLRHSSDRVTQLEAAVESYRRKLDDLGDLRRQVRELEERNSEQVRSTMLLEEELRRANAVRAQLDAFKEQIQEVQDRASMEARRADKFDFECKKLQERLDTVHKEKERLRVERNSLQEAIDDLRCSQERAKYLGNLPQGSPPARTLDQEMLPQELRQRLLDLQHENRQLRVVQENAENNEIVRLKTLVEDGERQRNELLTENRLLNQRVLQLQSSVESLQNMLQERGVQASDSISLTKKMEEHR
;
A
#
# COMPACT_ATOMS: atom_id res chain seq x y z
N MET A 1 25.96 15.95 -38.05
CA MET A 1 25.47 17.04 -37.18
C MET A 1 24.21 16.52 -36.50
N LEU A 2 24.34 16.09 -35.25
CA LEU A 2 23.24 15.66 -34.40
C LEU A 2 22.49 16.91 -33.94
N PHE A 3 21.35 17.21 -34.54
CA PHE A 3 20.41 18.15 -33.97
C PHE A 3 19.67 17.42 -32.85
N GLY A 4 20.05 17.70 -31.60
CA GLY A 4 19.20 17.37 -30.46
C GLY A 4 17.87 18.12 -30.56
N PRO A 5 16.78 17.58 -29.99
CA PRO A 5 15.48 18.25 -30.05
C PRO A 5 15.61 19.62 -29.37
N PRO A 6 15.11 20.70 -29.98
CA PRO A 6 15.08 22.00 -29.35
C PRO A 6 14.22 21.92 -28.08
N ASP A 7 14.66 22.56 -27.00
CA ASP A 7 13.81 22.81 -25.83
C ASP A 7 12.56 23.56 -26.31
N MET A 8 11.46 22.82 -26.46
CA MET A 8 10.18 23.33 -26.91
C MET A 8 9.51 24.03 -25.74
N ASP A 9 9.34 25.34 -25.86
CA ASP A 9 8.63 26.17 -24.88
C ASP A 9 7.21 25.59 -24.65
N GLU A 10 6.89 25.24 -23.40
CA GLU A 10 5.66 24.53 -23.02
C GLU A 10 4.40 25.32 -23.44
N GLY A 11 4.50 26.65 -23.49
CA GLY A 11 3.44 27.53 -23.97
C GLY A 11 3.16 27.40 -25.49
N ASN A 12 4.21 27.18 -26.30
CA ASN A 12 4.07 27.04 -27.75
C ASN A 12 3.38 25.71 -28.12
N THR A 13 3.74 24.64 -27.40
CA THR A 13 3.15 23.31 -27.59
C THR A 13 1.65 23.30 -27.31
N CYS A 14 1.21 23.90 -26.21
CA CYS A 14 -0.22 24.00 -25.87
C CYS A 14 -1.02 24.78 -26.93
N SER A 15 -0.51 25.92 -27.42
CA SER A 15 -1.21 26.73 -28.42
C SER A 15 -1.39 26.02 -29.77
N SER A 16 -0.39 25.21 -30.16
CA SER A 16 -0.41 24.43 -31.39
C SER A 16 -1.39 23.25 -31.29
N LEU A 17 -1.40 22.55 -30.15
CA LEU A 17 -2.35 21.46 -29.88
C LEU A 17 -3.80 21.95 -29.74
N LEU A 18 -4.02 23.15 -29.20
CA LEU A 18 -5.34 23.79 -29.21
C LEU A 18 -5.81 24.09 -30.64
N THR A 19 -4.91 24.52 -31.52
CA THR A 19 -5.24 24.78 -32.92
C THR A 19 -5.60 23.49 -33.66
N TRP A 20 -4.89 22.39 -33.39
CA TRP A 20 -5.27 21.06 -33.86
C TRP A 20 -6.65 20.65 -33.32
N MET A 21 -6.92 20.81 -32.03
CA MET A 21 -8.20 20.40 -31.45
C MET A 21 -9.41 21.15 -32.04
N ARG A 22 -9.22 22.35 -32.62
CA ARG A 22 -10.28 23.08 -33.34
C ARG A 22 -10.75 22.37 -34.61
N THR A 23 -9.98 21.44 -35.17
CA THR A 23 -10.39 20.71 -36.38
C THR A 23 -11.55 19.74 -36.14
N PHE A 24 -11.84 19.41 -34.88
CA PHE A 24 -12.96 18.53 -34.51
C PHE A 24 -14.33 19.26 -34.52
N ASP A 25 -14.34 20.59 -34.69
CA ASP A 25 -15.55 21.44 -34.75
C ASP A 25 -16.57 21.17 -33.62
N VAL A 26 -16.03 21.11 -32.39
CA VAL A 26 -16.78 20.73 -31.19
C VAL A 26 -17.39 21.98 -30.53
N GLU A 27 -18.66 21.91 -30.15
CA GLU A 27 -19.28 22.87 -29.22
C GLU A 27 -19.01 22.45 -27.76
N PRO A 28 -18.41 23.30 -26.90
CA PRO A 28 -17.97 24.69 -27.11
C PRO A 28 -16.58 24.85 -27.76
N ILE A 29 -16.43 25.89 -28.57
CA ILE A 29 -15.22 26.18 -29.36
C ILE A 29 -14.06 26.62 -28.44
N CYS A 30 -12.90 26.00 -28.62
CA CYS A 30 -11.73 26.20 -27.75
C CYS A 30 -10.74 27.22 -28.33
N TYR A 31 -10.76 28.45 -27.83
CA TYR A 31 -9.81 29.48 -28.24
C TYR A 31 -8.62 29.60 -27.29
N THR A 32 -8.86 29.38 -25.99
CA THR A 32 -7.90 29.61 -24.92
C THR A 32 -7.78 28.41 -23.98
N VAL A 33 -6.73 28.37 -23.17
CA VAL A 33 -6.53 27.33 -22.15
C VAL A 33 -7.69 27.28 -21.15
N ASN A 34 -8.36 28.42 -20.92
CA ASN A 34 -9.55 28.48 -20.06
C ASN A 34 -10.73 27.69 -20.62
N ASP A 35 -10.88 27.62 -21.94
CA ASP A 35 -12.02 26.96 -22.59
C ASP A 35 -11.91 25.43 -22.53
N VAL A 36 -10.68 24.91 -22.32
CA VAL A 36 -10.43 23.47 -22.12
C VAL A 36 -10.28 23.08 -20.65
N SER A 37 -10.17 24.07 -19.75
CA SER A 37 -9.94 23.86 -18.31
C SER A 37 -11.11 23.18 -17.60
N ASP A 38 -12.31 23.12 -18.19
CA ASP A 38 -13.48 22.45 -17.62
C ASP A 38 -13.64 20.98 -18.09
N GLY A 39 -12.80 20.54 -19.03
CA GLY A 39 -12.79 19.19 -19.59
C GLY A 39 -13.95 18.86 -20.54
N VAL A 40 -14.87 19.80 -20.80
CA VAL A 40 -16.06 19.53 -21.64
C VAL A 40 -15.64 19.33 -23.09
N ALA A 41 -14.89 20.28 -23.66
CA ALA A 41 -14.45 20.18 -25.04
C ALA A 41 -13.53 18.99 -25.29
N MET A 42 -12.65 18.66 -24.34
CA MET A 42 -11.79 17.47 -24.42
C MET A 42 -12.62 16.19 -24.43
N SER A 43 -13.69 16.11 -23.63
CA SER A 43 -14.56 14.93 -23.60
C SER A 43 -15.29 14.71 -24.93
N CYS A 44 -15.77 15.78 -25.55
CA CYS A 44 -16.41 15.72 -26.86
C CYS A 44 -15.41 15.37 -27.98
N ALA A 45 -14.18 15.89 -27.92
CA ALA A 45 -13.13 15.49 -28.85
C ALA A 45 -12.78 14.00 -28.73
N LEU A 46 -12.72 13.45 -27.50
CA LEU A 46 -12.54 12.01 -27.28
C LEU A 46 -13.69 11.17 -27.87
N HIS A 47 -14.94 11.61 -27.70
CA HIS A 47 -16.10 10.96 -28.33
C HIS A 47 -15.99 10.95 -29.87
N HIS A 48 -15.45 12.02 -30.46
CA HIS A 48 -15.24 12.08 -31.90
C HIS A 48 -14.13 11.13 -32.38
N ILE A 49 -13.06 10.98 -31.59
CA ILE A 49 -11.92 10.10 -31.87
C ILE A 49 -12.36 8.63 -31.89
N ASP A 50 -13.08 8.20 -30.85
CA ASP A 50 -13.56 6.83 -30.74
C ASP A 50 -14.94 6.79 -30.04
N PRO A 51 -16.04 6.85 -30.81
CA PRO A 51 -17.39 6.85 -30.25
C PRO A 51 -17.79 5.50 -29.63
N VAL A 52 -17.03 4.43 -29.89
CA VAL A 52 -17.28 3.10 -29.33
C VAL A 52 -16.78 3.04 -27.89
N TRP A 53 -15.61 3.61 -27.62
CA TRP A 53 -15.03 3.66 -26.29
C TRP A 53 -15.55 4.84 -25.46
N PHE A 54 -15.53 6.04 -26.03
CA PHE A 54 -15.97 7.26 -25.37
C PHE A 54 -17.44 7.52 -25.66
N ASP A 55 -18.33 6.61 -25.28
CA ASP A 55 -19.75 6.64 -25.63
C ASP A 55 -20.57 7.80 -24.99
N GLU A 56 -21.87 7.87 -25.31
CA GLU A 56 -22.79 8.86 -24.70
C GLU A 56 -22.87 8.71 -23.16
N SER A 57 -22.61 7.50 -22.63
CA SER A 57 -22.57 7.24 -21.19
C SER A 57 -21.37 7.91 -20.51
N PHE A 58 -20.23 8.00 -21.20
CA PHE A 58 -19.07 8.74 -20.77
C PHE A 58 -19.35 10.25 -20.78
N LEU A 59 -19.90 10.78 -21.87
CA LEU A 59 -20.26 12.19 -21.97
C LEU A 59 -21.27 12.61 -20.89
N ALA A 60 -22.26 11.77 -20.58
CA ALA A 60 -23.24 12.03 -19.53
C ALA A 60 -22.62 12.17 -18.12
N LYS A 61 -21.41 11.64 -17.90
CA LYS A 61 -20.68 11.79 -16.63
C LYS A 61 -20.01 13.17 -16.52
N ILE A 62 -19.81 13.87 -17.62
CA ILE A 62 -19.18 15.19 -17.69
C ILE A 62 -20.26 16.27 -17.50
N LYS A 63 -20.03 17.18 -16.55
CA LYS A 63 -20.99 18.28 -16.30
C LYS A 63 -20.65 19.46 -17.20
N THR A 64 -21.63 19.98 -17.94
CA THR A 64 -21.46 21.11 -18.88
C THR A 64 -21.70 22.48 -18.22
N ASP A 65 -22.64 22.57 -17.27
CA ASP A 65 -23.03 23.84 -16.63
C ASP A 65 -22.20 24.17 -15.38
N ILE A 66 -20.87 24.26 -15.52
CA ILE A 66 -19.94 24.41 -14.38
C ILE A 66 -19.60 25.87 -14.06
N GLY A 67 -19.61 26.76 -15.05
CA GLY A 67 -19.16 28.14 -14.90
C GLY A 67 -17.72 28.24 -14.35
N SER A 68 -17.51 29.07 -13.33
CA SER A 68 -16.19 29.30 -12.71
C SER A 68 -15.87 28.38 -11.52
N ASN A 69 -16.64 27.30 -11.30
CA ASN A 69 -16.42 26.41 -10.16
C ASN A 69 -15.27 25.42 -10.42
N TRP A 70 -14.05 25.82 -10.02
CA TRP A 70 -12.83 25.05 -10.21
C TRP A 70 -12.89 23.62 -9.65
N ARG A 71 -13.64 23.35 -8.56
CA ARG A 71 -13.78 21.98 -8.01
C ARG A 71 -14.50 21.04 -8.98
N LEU A 72 -15.51 21.55 -9.67
CA LEU A 72 -16.24 20.79 -10.67
C LEU A 72 -15.41 20.63 -11.95
N LYS A 73 -14.62 21.64 -12.33
CA LYS A 73 -13.63 21.53 -13.41
C LYS A 73 -12.63 20.40 -13.16
N ILE A 74 -12.02 20.37 -11.97
CA ILE A 74 -11.12 19.27 -11.56
C ILE A 74 -11.85 17.92 -11.62
N SER A 75 -13.10 17.86 -11.16
CA SER A 75 -13.88 16.61 -11.19
C SER A 75 -14.10 16.09 -12.61
N ASN A 76 -14.37 16.97 -13.57
CA ASN A 76 -14.47 16.59 -14.98
C ASN A 76 -13.11 16.17 -15.55
N LEU A 77 -12.06 16.98 -15.34
CA LEU A 77 -10.72 16.68 -15.83
C LEU A 77 -10.19 15.33 -15.29
N LYS A 78 -10.50 14.97 -14.03
CA LYS A 78 -10.19 13.66 -13.47
C LYS A 78 -10.87 12.52 -14.23
N LYS A 79 -12.12 12.71 -14.67
CA LYS A 79 -12.85 11.70 -15.45
C LYS A 79 -12.28 11.58 -16.86
N VAL A 80 -11.95 12.71 -17.49
CA VAL A 80 -11.30 12.75 -18.81
C VAL A 80 -9.94 12.06 -18.77
N LEU A 81 -9.08 12.45 -17.83
CA LEU A 81 -7.76 11.84 -17.66
C LEU A 81 -7.87 10.34 -17.39
N LYS A 82 -8.79 9.92 -16.49
CA LYS A 82 -9.00 8.51 -16.22
C LYS A 82 -9.42 7.74 -17.49
N ALA A 83 -10.38 8.26 -18.24
CA ALA A 83 -10.84 7.59 -19.46
C ALA A 83 -9.75 7.48 -20.54
N ILE A 84 -8.87 8.48 -20.63
CA ILE A 84 -7.67 8.43 -21.49
C ILE A 84 -6.70 7.36 -20.99
N VAL A 85 -6.36 7.34 -19.70
CA VAL A 85 -5.45 6.34 -19.12
C VAL A 85 -5.99 4.92 -19.33
N ASP A 86 -7.29 4.71 -19.08
CA ASP A 86 -7.96 3.43 -19.30
C ASP A 86 -7.92 3.05 -20.80
N TYR A 87 -8.11 3.99 -21.73
CA TYR A 87 -7.96 3.74 -23.18
C TYR A 87 -6.54 3.32 -23.58
N TYR A 88 -5.53 4.01 -23.04
CA TYR A 88 -4.13 3.67 -23.29
C TYR A 88 -3.80 2.25 -22.79
N GLN A 89 -4.30 1.87 -21.62
CA GLN A 89 -4.04 0.56 -21.05
C GLN A 89 -4.83 -0.56 -21.71
N GLU A 90 -6.13 -0.37 -21.92
CA GLU A 90 -7.04 -1.45 -22.36
C GLU A 90 -7.13 -1.57 -23.89
N VAL A 91 -7.04 -0.45 -24.62
CA VAL A 91 -7.17 -0.44 -26.09
C VAL A 91 -5.81 -0.38 -26.78
N LEU A 92 -4.93 0.52 -26.32
CA LEU A 92 -3.60 0.69 -26.93
C LEU A 92 -2.54 -0.27 -26.37
N GLY A 93 -2.80 -0.89 -25.21
CA GLY A 93 -1.85 -1.80 -24.55
C GLY A 93 -0.58 -1.10 -24.02
N GLN A 94 -0.63 0.21 -23.82
CA GLN A 94 0.50 1.05 -23.39
C GLN A 94 0.31 1.54 -21.95
N SER A 95 1.38 1.51 -21.17
CA SER A 95 1.37 2.01 -19.79
C SER A 95 1.95 3.42 -19.72
N LEU A 96 1.14 4.41 -19.34
CA LEU A 96 1.60 5.78 -19.11
C LEU A 96 2.35 5.88 -17.77
N GLU A 97 3.55 6.46 -17.77
CA GLU A 97 4.31 6.75 -16.55
C GLU A 97 3.63 7.85 -15.71
N ALA A 98 3.80 7.80 -14.39
CA ALA A 98 3.24 8.79 -13.45
C ALA A 98 3.71 10.22 -13.73
N ASP A 99 4.95 10.42 -14.16
CA ASP A 99 5.54 11.75 -14.43
C ASP A 99 5.03 12.40 -15.72
N SER A 100 4.41 11.61 -16.62
CA SER A 100 3.74 12.11 -17.83
C SER A 100 2.27 12.48 -17.63
N LEU A 101 1.69 12.14 -16.47
CA LEU A 101 0.30 12.45 -16.21
C LEU A 101 0.14 13.95 -15.86
N PRO A 102 -0.81 14.66 -16.50
CA PRO A 102 -1.04 16.06 -16.21
C PRO A 102 -1.64 16.26 -14.82
N ASP A 103 -1.21 17.31 -14.13
CA ASP A 103 -1.83 17.76 -12.88
C ASP A 103 -3.15 18.48 -13.17
N VAL A 104 -4.23 17.69 -13.11
CA VAL A 104 -5.61 18.16 -13.30
C VAL A 104 -6.07 19.16 -12.24
N ALA A 105 -5.44 19.20 -11.05
CA ALA A 105 -5.75 20.19 -10.03
C ALA A 105 -5.20 21.57 -10.44
N LEU A 106 -3.94 21.60 -10.87
CA LEU A 106 -3.29 22.81 -11.38
C LEU A 106 -3.99 23.35 -12.63
N LEU A 107 -4.43 22.46 -13.54
CA LEU A 107 -5.20 22.84 -14.73
C LEU A 107 -6.59 23.41 -14.36
N GLY A 108 -7.31 22.79 -13.43
CA GLY A 108 -8.67 23.23 -13.06
C GLY A 108 -8.71 24.52 -12.24
N GLU A 109 -7.68 24.80 -11.43
CA GLU A 109 -7.59 26.00 -10.59
C GLU A 109 -6.96 27.20 -11.30
N HIS A 110 -5.88 26.97 -12.06
CA HIS A 110 -5.04 28.04 -12.59
C HIS A 110 -5.01 28.10 -14.13
N ALA A 111 -5.70 27.18 -14.82
CA ALA A 111 -5.68 27.06 -16.28
C ALA A 111 -4.25 27.07 -16.83
N HIS A 112 -3.38 26.27 -16.21
CA HIS A 112 -1.96 26.24 -16.54
C HIS A 112 -1.71 25.65 -17.95
N SER A 113 -1.00 26.39 -18.80
CA SER A 113 -0.74 26.02 -20.20
C SER A 113 0.09 24.75 -20.36
N GLY A 114 1.06 24.50 -19.47
CA GLY A 114 1.89 23.29 -19.51
C GLY A 114 1.08 22.02 -19.27
N GLU A 115 0.23 22.00 -18.23
CA GLU A 115 -0.62 20.85 -17.89
C GLU A 115 -1.74 20.64 -18.93
N ALA A 116 -2.29 21.74 -19.48
CA ALA A 116 -3.22 21.65 -20.61
C ALA A 116 -2.54 21.02 -21.84
N GLY A 117 -1.30 21.42 -22.14
CA GLY A 117 -0.50 20.86 -23.22
C GLY A 117 -0.25 19.37 -23.04
N LYS A 118 0.10 18.90 -21.84
CA LYS A 118 0.27 17.48 -21.51
C LYS A 118 -1.02 16.68 -21.71
N LEU A 119 -2.16 17.19 -21.23
CA LEU A 119 -3.45 16.51 -21.38
C LEU A 119 -3.90 16.45 -22.85
N LEU A 120 -3.72 17.54 -23.61
CA LEU A 120 -3.98 17.57 -25.06
C LEU A 120 -3.03 16.66 -25.84
N GLN A 121 -1.78 16.52 -25.39
CA GLN A 121 -0.83 15.59 -26.00
C GLN A 121 -1.29 14.14 -25.85
N LEU A 122 -1.79 13.74 -24.67
CA LEU A 122 -2.37 12.41 -24.49
C LEU A 122 -3.61 12.20 -25.37
N LEU A 123 -4.46 13.22 -25.49
CA LEU A 123 -5.63 13.18 -26.37
C LEU A 123 -5.23 13.03 -27.85
N LEU A 124 -4.20 13.76 -28.29
CA LEU A 124 -3.60 13.60 -29.63
C LEU A 124 -3.09 12.17 -29.83
N GLY A 125 -2.44 11.60 -28.82
CA GLY A 125 -1.98 10.23 -28.88
C GLY A 125 -3.12 9.21 -28.99
N CYS A 126 -4.29 9.45 -28.37
CA CYS A 126 -5.49 8.65 -28.65
C CYS A 126 -5.91 8.79 -30.12
N ALA A 127 -5.91 10.00 -30.68
CA ALA A 127 -6.34 10.24 -32.06
C ALA A 127 -5.44 9.58 -33.12
N VAL A 128 -4.12 9.54 -32.90
CA VAL A 128 -3.19 8.91 -33.86
C VAL A 128 -3.06 7.39 -33.72
N HIS A 129 -3.54 6.82 -32.60
CA HIS A 129 -3.52 5.37 -32.38
C HIS A 129 -4.92 4.73 -32.41
N CYS A 130 -5.99 5.48 -32.65
CA CYS A 130 -7.34 4.93 -32.77
C CYS A 130 -7.54 4.19 -34.12
N ALA A 131 -8.67 3.49 -34.24
CA ALA A 131 -9.03 2.77 -35.46
C ALA A 131 -9.13 3.67 -36.71
N LYS A 132 -9.40 4.96 -36.54
CA LYS A 132 -9.50 5.98 -37.60
C LYS A 132 -8.27 6.88 -37.71
N ARG A 133 -7.10 6.39 -37.30
CA ARG A 133 -5.84 7.16 -37.31
C ARG A 133 -5.55 7.86 -38.65
N ASP A 134 -5.89 7.25 -39.78
CA ASP A 134 -5.57 7.78 -41.10
C ASP A 134 -6.33 9.10 -41.37
N GLU A 135 -7.58 9.22 -40.90
CA GLU A 135 -8.38 10.46 -41.03
C GLU A 135 -7.80 11.59 -40.17
N HIS A 136 -7.37 11.27 -38.95
CA HIS A 136 -6.76 12.24 -38.04
C HIS A 136 -5.38 12.69 -38.51
N ILE A 137 -4.55 11.77 -39.05
CA ILE A 137 -3.25 12.10 -39.65
C ILE A 137 -3.43 12.99 -40.88
N GLN A 138 -4.39 12.69 -41.76
CA GLN A 138 -4.70 13.55 -42.90
C GLN A 138 -5.13 14.95 -42.46
N THR A 139 -5.95 15.04 -41.41
CA THR A 139 -6.36 16.33 -40.84
C THR A 139 -5.15 17.12 -40.33
N ILE A 140 -4.20 16.47 -39.64
CA ILE A 140 -2.94 17.08 -39.19
C ILE A 140 -2.13 17.62 -40.39
N MET A 141 -2.07 16.88 -41.51
CA MET A 141 -1.37 17.31 -42.72
C MET A 141 -2.00 18.53 -43.43
N THR A 142 -3.22 18.93 -43.08
CA THR A 142 -3.85 20.16 -43.60
C THR A 142 -3.55 21.41 -42.78
N LEU A 143 -2.94 21.25 -41.59
CA LEU A 143 -2.57 22.37 -40.71
C LEU A 143 -1.34 23.12 -41.23
N GLU A 144 -1.04 24.29 -40.64
CA GLU A 144 0.16 25.06 -40.96
C GLU A 144 1.44 24.26 -40.62
N GLU A 145 2.49 24.38 -41.45
CA GLU A 145 3.75 23.64 -41.30
C GLU A 145 4.39 23.83 -39.92
N SER A 146 4.31 25.04 -39.36
CA SER A 146 4.76 25.36 -38.00
C SER A 146 4.06 24.50 -36.93
N ILE A 147 2.75 24.29 -37.07
CA ILE A 147 1.93 23.46 -36.17
C ILE A 147 2.20 21.97 -36.42
N GLN A 148 2.34 21.56 -37.68
CA GLN A 148 2.65 20.17 -38.02
C GLN A 148 3.94 19.69 -37.35
N HIS A 149 4.99 20.52 -37.35
CA HIS A 149 6.25 20.19 -36.67
C HIS A 149 6.07 20.01 -35.16
N VAL A 150 5.27 20.87 -34.51
CA VAL A 150 4.99 20.77 -33.07
C VAL A 150 4.17 19.52 -32.74
N VAL A 151 3.15 19.21 -33.55
CA VAL A 151 2.31 18.00 -33.41
C VAL A 151 3.15 16.75 -33.63
N MET A 152 4.02 16.74 -34.64
CA MET A 152 4.93 15.63 -34.92
C MET A 152 5.92 15.41 -33.76
N ALA A 153 6.50 16.48 -33.21
CA ALA A 153 7.36 16.38 -32.03
C ALA A 153 6.59 15.84 -30.80
N ALA A 154 5.33 16.23 -30.63
CA ALA A 154 4.47 15.71 -29.56
C ALA A 154 4.13 14.22 -29.73
N ILE A 155 3.89 13.76 -30.96
CA ILE A 155 3.69 12.34 -31.28
C ILE A 155 4.99 11.56 -31.06
N GLN A 156 6.13 12.06 -31.55
CA GLN A 156 7.44 11.43 -31.36
C GLN A 156 7.79 11.30 -29.87
N LYS A 157 7.49 12.32 -29.05
CA LYS A 157 7.69 12.27 -27.60
C LYS A 157 6.83 11.20 -26.92
N LEU A 158 5.65 10.88 -27.47
CA LEU A 158 4.82 9.75 -27.01
C LEU A 158 5.39 8.40 -27.47
N MET A 159 5.89 8.29 -28.71
CA MET A 159 6.41 7.04 -29.28
C MET A 159 7.82 6.68 -28.80
N MET A 160 8.69 7.65 -28.54
CA MET A 160 10.06 7.39 -28.02
C MET A 160 10.03 6.90 -26.57
N ARG A 161 8.97 7.22 -25.82
CA ARG A 161 8.76 6.75 -24.44
C ARG A 161 8.42 5.26 -24.36
N ASP A 162 7.89 4.65 -25.42
CA ASP A 162 7.67 3.20 -25.50
C ASP A 162 8.99 2.40 -25.54
N VAL A 163 10.11 3.04 -25.88
CA VAL A 163 11.42 2.38 -26.00
C VAL A 163 12.23 2.43 -24.68
N ASP A 164 11.94 3.39 -23.79
CA ASP A 164 12.79 3.65 -22.61
C ASP A 164 12.43 2.85 -21.35
N VAL A 165 11.21 2.32 -21.21
CA VAL A 165 10.73 1.81 -19.89
C VAL A 165 10.79 0.29 -19.71
N THR A 166 11.05 -0.51 -20.74
CA THR A 166 11.03 -1.99 -20.56
C THR A 166 12.25 -2.74 -21.08
N THR A 167 13.22 -2.08 -21.71
CA THR A 167 14.30 -2.78 -22.43
C THR A 167 15.63 -2.04 -22.50
N ALA A 168 15.80 -0.90 -21.82
CA ALA A 168 16.97 -0.02 -22.01
C ALA A 168 18.34 -0.63 -21.58
N GLU A 169 18.38 -1.53 -20.58
CA GLU A 169 19.62 -2.24 -20.23
C GLU A 169 19.97 -3.36 -21.24
N PRO A 170 19.07 -4.31 -21.55
CA PRO A 170 19.39 -5.35 -22.52
C PRO A 170 19.51 -4.83 -23.97
N LEU A 171 18.82 -3.74 -24.36
CA LEU A 171 18.96 -3.17 -25.70
C LEU A 171 20.28 -2.46 -25.93
N ARG A 172 20.85 -1.78 -24.93
CA ARG A 172 22.19 -1.17 -25.07
C ARG A 172 23.28 -2.22 -25.24
N ASP A 173 23.16 -3.35 -24.56
CA ASP A 173 24.03 -4.50 -24.76
C ASP A 173 23.83 -5.14 -26.15
N ILE A 174 22.59 -5.23 -26.62
CA ILE A 174 22.28 -5.71 -27.98
C ILE A 174 22.78 -4.74 -29.06
N GLU A 175 22.66 -3.43 -28.86
CA GLU A 175 23.19 -2.40 -29.76
C GLU A 175 24.72 -2.42 -29.78
N ALA A 176 25.37 -2.58 -28.63
CA ALA A 176 26.82 -2.75 -28.57
C ALA A 176 27.27 -4.05 -29.25
N GLN A 177 26.55 -5.15 -29.06
CA GLN A 177 26.80 -6.42 -29.76
C GLN A 177 26.55 -6.32 -31.26
N LEU A 178 25.53 -5.59 -31.70
CA LEU A 178 25.23 -5.35 -33.11
C LEU A 178 26.32 -4.48 -33.75
N GLN A 179 26.75 -3.42 -33.07
CA GLN A 179 27.85 -2.56 -33.52
C GLN A 179 29.15 -3.36 -33.64
N GLN A 180 29.44 -4.24 -32.66
CA GLN A 180 30.58 -5.14 -32.70
C GLN A 180 30.47 -6.13 -33.87
N ALA A 181 29.31 -6.76 -34.06
CA ALA A 181 29.09 -7.69 -35.16
C ALA A 181 29.20 -7.02 -36.54
N LEU A 182 28.78 -5.76 -36.66
CA LEU A 182 28.95 -4.97 -37.89
C LEU A 182 30.43 -4.63 -38.15
N ASN A 183 31.21 -4.33 -37.11
CA ASN A 183 32.65 -4.11 -37.23
C ASN A 183 33.36 -5.41 -37.62
N ASP A 184 33.04 -6.54 -36.95
CA ASP A 184 33.60 -7.86 -37.25
C ASP A 184 33.25 -8.30 -38.68
N LEU A 185 32.02 -8.01 -39.14
CA LEU A 185 31.61 -8.24 -40.53
C LEU A 185 32.40 -7.35 -41.51
N GLY A 186 32.64 -6.09 -41.15
CA GLY A 186 33.47 -5.17 -41.93
C GLY A 186 34.90 -5.68 -42.08
N GLU A 187 35.52 -6.14 -40.99
CA GLU A 187 36.85 -6.74 -40.99
C GLU A 187 36.89 -8.04 -41.82
N ALA A 188 35.87 -8.90 -41.69
CA ALA A 188 35.76 -10.12 -42.46
C ALA A 188 35.60 -9.86 -43.97
N LEU A 189 34.84 -8.82 -44.35
CA LEU A 189 34.70 -8.39 -45.74
C LEU A 189 36.02 -7.86 -46.30
N GLN A 190 36.77 -7.07 -45.52
CA GLN A 190 38.10 -6.61 -45.91
C GLN A 190 39.08 -7.79 -46.09
N ALA A 191 39.12 -8.72 -45.13
CA ALA A 191 39.95 -9.92 -45.23
C ALA A 191 39.59 -10.80 -46.43
N ARG A 192 38.29 -10.93 -46.75
CA ARG A 192 37.82 -11.61 -47.95
C ARG A 192 38.32 -10.92 -49.22
N ASP A 193 38.21 -9.59 -49.30
CA ASP A 193 38.65 -8.84 -50.47
C ASP A 193 40.15 -8.92 -50.68
N GLU A 194 40.93 -8.92 -49.60
CA GLU A 194 42.37 -9.10 -49.61
C GLU A 194 42.76 -10.51 -50.09
N ALA A 195 42.07 -11.55 -49.60
CA ALA A 195 42.25 -12.92 -50.07
C ALA A 195 41.86 -13.09 -51.55
N LEU A 196 40.80 -12.41 -52.02
CA LEU A 196 40.41 -12.40 -53.43
C LEU A 196 41.49 -11.73 -54.30
N ARG A 197 42.10 -10.64 -53.85
CA ARG A 197 43.25 -10.02 -54.55
C ARG A 197 44.43 -10.98 -54.63
N GLN A 198 44.80 -11.61 -53.52
CA GLN A 198 45.89 -12.60 -53.50
C GLN A 198 45.59 -13.79 -54.44
N CYS A 199 44.34 -14.26 -54.48
CA CYS A 199 43.92 -15.31 -55.40
C CYS A 199 44.03 -14.87 -56.87
N GLN A 200 43.68 -13.62 -57.19
CA GLN A 200 43.87 -13.06 -58.53
C GLN A 200 45.34 -12.95 -58.91
N ASP A 201 46.20 -12.49 -58.00
CA ASP A 201 47.65 -12.39 -58.23
C ASP A 201 48.28 -13.76 -58.47
N VAL A 202 47.90 -14.77 -57.68
CA VAL A 202 48.34 -16.16 -57.88
C VAL A 202 47.85 -16.72 -59.21
N LYS A 203 46.62 -16.42 -59.62
CA LYS A 203 46.10 -16.83 -60.95
C LYS A 203 46.91 -16.21 -62.09
N LEU A 204 47.28 -14.93 -61.99
CA LEU A 204 48.12 -14.26 -62.99
C LEU A 204 49.53 -14.87 -63.04
N GLN A 205 50.10 -15.20 -61.89
CA GLN A 205 51.39 -15.91 -61.84
C GLN A 205 51.30 -17.30 -62.47
N LEU A 206 50.21 -18.03 -62.21
CA LEU A 206 49.99 -19.34 -62.81
C LEU A 206 49.90 -19.25 -64.34
N THR A 207 49.15 -18.28 -64.87
CA THR A 207 49.06 -18.09 -66.33
C THR A 207 50.42 -17.74 -66.95
N SER A 208 51.23 -16.91 -66.29
CA SER A 208 52.59 -16.60 -66.76
C SER A 208 53.49 -17.84 -66.81
N VAL A 209 53.42 -18.68 -65.77
CA VAL A 209 54.21 -19.93 -65.72
C VAL A 209 53.73 -20.94 -66.76
N GLU A 210 52.42 -20.99 -67.03
CA GLU A 210 51.87 -21.83 -68.10
C GLU A 210 52.32 -21.39 -69.49
N GLU A 211 52.38 -20.08 -69.74
CA GLU A 211 52.93 -19.50 -70.97
C GLU A 211 54.42 -19.83 -71.14
N ASP A 212 55.23 -19.61 -70.09
CA ASP A 212 56.67 -19.96 -70.09
C ASP A 212 56.89 -21.46 -70.34
N ARG A 213 56.09 -22.32 -69.70
CA ARG A 213 56.12 -23.77 -69.95
C ARG A 213 55.78 -24.09 -71.40
N GLY A 214 54.81 -23.39 -72.00
CA GLY A 214 54.45 -23.54 -73.41
C GLY A 214 55.60 -23.17 -74.36
N VAL A 215 56.29 -22.06 -74.08
CA VAL A 215 57.47 -21.63 -74.84
C VAL A 215 58.60 -22.66 -74.76
N LEU A 216 58.92 -23.13 -73.54
CA LEU A 216 59.96 -24.14 -73.33
C LEU A 216 59.64 -25.46 -74.02
N LEU A 217 58.36 -25.88 -74.04
CA LEU A 217 57.93 -27.08 -74.76
C LEU A 217 58.10 -26.92 -76.28
N ALA A 218 57.78 -25.76 -76.83
CA ALA A 218 57.98 -25.47 -78.26
C ALA A 218 59.47 -25.49 -78.64
N GLU A 219 60.33 -24.89 -77.82
CA GLU A 219 61.79 -24.92 -78.02
C GLU A 219 62.34 -26.36 -77.94
N ASN A 220 61.87 -27.15 -76.98
CA ASN A 220 62.29 -28.55 -76.83
C ASN A 220 61.90 -29.39 -78.06
N ASN A 221 60.73 -29.16 -78.63
CA ASN A 221 60.28 -29.81 -79.86
C ASN A 221 61.13 -29.41 -81.07
N LEU A 222 61.47 -28.13 -81.20
CA LEU A 222 62.35 -27.65 -82.26
C LEU A 222 63.76 -28.27 -82.15
N LEU A 223 64.30 -28.36 -80.92
CA LEU A 223 65.58 -29.03 -80.67
C LEU A 223 65.53 -30.52 -81.02
N LYS A 224 64.42 -31.21 -80.71
CA LYS A 224 64.20 -32.61 -81.11
C LYS A 224 64.11 -32.78 -82.63
N GLU A 225 63.45 -31.87 -83.34
CA GLU A 225 63.40 -31.88 -84.82
C GLU A 225 64.77 -31.63 -85.46
N ARG A 226 65.59 -30.73 -84.88
CA ARG A 226 66.97 -30.50 -85.32
C ARG A 226 67.87 -31.70 -85.05
N LEU A 227 67.63 -32.44 -83.96
CA LEU A 227 68.35 -33.67 -83.65
C LEU A 227 67.95 -34.84 -84.58
N ASN A 228 66.72 -34.81 -85.11
CA ASN A 228 66.18 -35.83 -86.01
C ASN A 228 66.40 -35.54 -87.51
N GLN A 229 67.19 -34.53 -87.90
CA GLN A 229 67.63 -34.35 -89.29
C GLN A 229 68.76 -35.35 -89.62
N PRO A 230 68.56 -36.28 -90.57
CA PRO A 230 69.63 -37.20 -90.97
C PRO A 230 70.56 -36.51 -91.96
N ASP A 231 71.81 -36.26 -91.57
CA ASP A 231 72.88 -35.97 -92.50
C ASP A 231 73.10 -37.17 -93.44
N CYS A 232 72.70 -36.99 -94.69
CA CYS A 232 72.90 -37.94 -95.78
C CYS A 232 74.36 -37.87 -96.27
N SER A 233 75.14 -38.91 -95.99
CA SER A 233 76.33 -39.24 -96.78
C SER A 233 76.20 -40.65 -97.36
N ILE A 234 75.78 -40.68 -98.62
CA ILE A 234 75.80 -41.82 -99.53
C ILE A 234 77.25 -42.04 -99.96
N ALA A 235 77.76 -43.28 -99.90
CA ALA A 235 78.54 -43.85 -101.01
C ALA A 235 78.87 -45.34 -100.77
N SER A 236 78.26 -46.14 -101.65
CA SER A 236 78.79 -47.32 -102.34
C SER A 236 80.05 -47.97 -101.80
N THR A 237 80.03 -49.30 -101.76
CA THR A 237 80.97 -50.08 -102.56
C THR A 237 80.36 -51.46 -102.84
N ARG A 238 80.39 -51.87 -104.11
CA ARG A 238 80.10 -53.23 -104.59
C ARG A 238 81.31 -54.12 -104.34
N GLY A 239 81.10 -55.38 -103.97
CA GLY A 239 82.17 -56.32 -103.60
C GLY A 239 81.56 -57.56 -102.96
N THR A 240 80.86 -58.32 -103.80
CA THR A 240 80.20 -59.59 -103.50
C THR A 240 81.28 -60.67 -103.35
N ALA A 241 81.59 -61.05 -102.10
CA ALA A 241 82.18 -62.33 -101.65
C ALA A 241 82.90 -62.19 -100.28
N ARG A 242 83.33 -60.98 -99.88
CA ARG A 242 83.90 -60.70 -98.53
C ARG A 242 83.00 -59.86 -97.61
N ARG A 243 81.95 -59.23 -98.16
CA ARG A 243 80.94 -58.45 -97.39
C ARG A 243 79.88 -59.30 -96.71
N GLU A 244 79.67 -60.53 -97.15
CA GLU A 244 78.69 -61.44 -96.56
C GLU A 244 78.94 -61.69 -95.06
N PRO A 245 80.17 -62.02 -94.61
CA PRO A 245 80.43 -62.22 -93.18
C PRO A 245 80.40 -60.91 -92.36
N GLU A 246 80.73 -59.77 -92.97
CA GLU A 246 80.75 -58.47 -92.28
C GLU A 246 79.34 -57.87 -92.15
N LEU A 247 78.49 -58.07 -93.16
CA LEU A 247 77.06 -57.77 -93.10
C LEU A 247 76.32 -58.77 -92.21
N GLN A 248 76.71 -60.04 -92.19
CA GLN A 248 76.20 -61.04 -91.22
C GLN A 248 76.54 -60.64 -89.79
N ARG A 249 77.79 -60.29 -89.48
CA ARG A 249 78.17 -59.77 -88.15
C ARG A 249 77.39 -58.52 -87.76
N ARG A 250 77.13 -57.63 -88.71
CA ARG A 250 76.37 -56.39 -88.46
C ARG A 250 74.87 -56.66 -88.28
N LEU A 251 74.33 -57.64 -89.00
CA LEU A 251 72.99 -58.16 -88.77
C LEU A 251 72.86 -58.83 -87.41
N GLU A 252 73.84 -59.64 -87.00
CA GLU A 252 73.91 -60.28 -85.68
C GLU A 252 73.98 -59.22 -84.57
N GLN A 253 74.84 -58.20 -84.70
CA GLN A 253 74.92 -57.08 -83.76
C GLN A 253 73.61 -56.29 -83.68
N LEU A 254 73.00 -55.97 -84.81
CA LEU A 254 71.70 -55.29 -84.82
C LEU A 254 70.59 -56.16 -84.23
N GLN A 255 70.63 -57.48 -84.44
CA GLN A 255 69.69 -58.42 -83.80
C GLN A 255 69.88 -58.47 -82.29
N GLU A 256 71.12 -58.50 -81.80
CA GLU A 256 71.43 -58.43 -80.37
C GLU A 256 71.01 -57.10 -79.75
N GLU A 257 71.25 -55.97 -80.43
CA GLU A 257 70.80 -54.64 -79.98
C GLU A 257 69.29 -54.52 -79.98
N LEU A 258 68.61 -55.05 -81.00
CA LEU A 258 67.16 -55.03 -81.12
C LEU A 258 66.54 -55.90 -80.02
N PHE A 259 67.09 -57.08 -79.74
CA PHE A 259 66.69 -57.90 -78.60
C PHE A 259 66.92 -57.19 -77.26
N ARG A 260 68.06 -56.53 -77.06
CA ARG A 260 68.35 -55.78 -75.83
C ARG A 260 67.35 -54.63 -75.64
N VAL A 261 67.04 -53.90 -76.70
CA VAL A 261 66.05 -52.81 -76.66
C VAL A 261 64.65 -53.38 -76.40
N GLU A 262 64.28 -54.49 -77.03
CA GLU A 262 62.98 -55.16 -76.80
C GLU A 262 62.81 -55.61 -75.35
N VAL A 263 63.84 -56.20 -74.74
CA VAL A 263 63.85 -56.57 -73.31
C VAL A 263 63.69 -55.33 -72.44
N SER A 264 64.47 -54.26 -72.67
CA SER A 264 64.35 -53.03 -71.88
C SER A 264 62.98 -52.36 -72.05
N ARG A 265 62.40 -52.37 -73.25
CA ARG A 265 61.06 -51.84 -73.52
C ARG A 265 60.01 -52.61 -72.75
N GLU A 266 60.14 -53.93 -72.70
CA GLU A 266 59.24 -54.81 -71.95
C GLU A 266 59.35 -54.56 -70.44
N GLU A 267 60.58 -54.43 -69.91
CA GLU A 267 60.82 -54.04 -68.50
C GLU A 267 60.20 -52.68 -68.16
N PHE A 268 60.36 -51.68 -69.03
CA PHE A 268 59.72 -50.37 -68.84
C PHE A 268 58.20 -50.45 -68.90
N ARG A 269 57.63 -51.27 -69.79
CA ARG A 269 56.18 -51.49 -69.87
C ARG A 269 55.63 -52.03 -68.56
N VAL A 270 56.24 -53.09 -68.02
CA VAL A 270 55.84 -53.67 -66.73
C VAL A 270 55.92 -52.63 -65.61
N ARG A 271 57.00 -51.83 -65.58
CA ARG A 271 57.18 -50.79 -64.57
C ARG A 271 56.14 -49.66 -64.67
N CYS A 272 55.74 -49.29 -65.89
CA CYS A 272 54.63 -48.35 -66.10
C CYS A 272 53.31 -48.93 -65.60
N GLU A 273 53.01 -50.20 -65.89
CA GLU A 273 51.79 -50.87 -65.42
C GLU A 273 51.76 -51.03 -63.88
N GLU A 274 52.91 -51.21 -63.23
CA GLU A 274 53.04 -51.23 -61.78
C GLU A 274 52.76 -49.84 -61.18
N LEU A 275 53.38 -48.80 -61.72
CA LEU A 275 53.16 -47.41 -61.28
C LEU A 275 51.71 -46.96 -61.50
N GLU A 276 51.07 -47.37 -62.59
CA GLU A 276 49.64 -47.10 -62.84
C GLU A 276 48.75 -47.79 -61.79
N ARG A 277 49.05 -49.05 -61.43
CA ARG A 277 48.34 -49.74 -60.34
C ARG A 277 48.53 -49.05 -58.99
N GLU A 278 49.76 -48.63 -58.67
CA GLU A 278 50.03 -47.89 -57.43
C GLU A 278 49.30 -46.55 -57.39
N ALA A 279 49.28 -45.81 -58.50
CA ALA A 279 48.55 -44.55 -58.61
C ALA A 279 47.04 -44.74 -58.40
N LEU A 280 46.45 -45.79 -58.99
CA LEU A 280 45.04 -46.14 -58.79
C LEU A 280 44.74 -46.53 -57.34
N LEU A 281 45.61 -47.29 -56.69
CA LEU A 281 45.45 -47.64 -55.28
C LEU A 281 45.56 -46.42 -54.36
N GLN A 282 46.44 -45.47 -54.67
CA GLN A 282 46.52 -44.23 -53.90
C GLN A 282 45.34 -43.31 -54.14
N ASP A 283 44.82 -43.24 -55.36
CA ASP A 283 43.60 -42.50 -55.66
C ASP A 283 42.39 -43.07 -54.89
N GLN A 284 42.25 -44.40 -54.83
CA GLN A 284 41.22 -45.05 -54.02
C GLN A 284 41.35 -44.72 -52.53
N LYS A 285 42.58 -44.77 -51.98
CA LYS A 285 42.84 -44.40 -50.58
C LYS A 285 42.54 -42.92 -50.31
N ASN A 286 42.92 -42.03 -51.22
CA ASN A 286 42.63 -40.61 -51.09
C ASN A 286 41.12 -40.34 -51.09
N ARG A 287 40.35 -41.02 -51.95
CA ARG A 287 38.87 -40.92 -51.94
C ARG A 287 38.26 -41.41 -50.63
N GLN A 288 38.77 -42.51 -50.07
CA GLN A 288 38.32 -43.01 -48.76
C GLN A 288 38.65 -42.02 -47.64
N LEU A 289 39.85 -41.45 -47.64
CA LEU A 289 40.26 -40.43 -46.67
C LEU A 289 39.40 -39.17 -46.78
N LEU A 290 39.05 -38.74 -48.00
CA LEU A 290 38.14 -37.62 -48.23
C LEU A 290 36.73 -37.92 -47.69
N SER A 291 36.18 -39.11 -47.95
CA SER A 291 34.88 -39.53 -47.41
C SER A 291 34.86 -39.50 -45.88
N ILE A 292 35.91 -40.01 -45.23
CA ILE A 292 36.01 -40.00 -43.76
C ILE A 292 36.14 -38.57 -43.23
N ALA A 293 36.85 -37.68 -43.95
CA ALA A 293 36.97 -36.28 -43.57
C ALA A 293 35.63 -35.54 -43.68
N GLU A 294 34.84 -35.83 -44.72
CA GLU A 294 33.48 -35.30 -44.89
C GLU A 294 32.54 -35.79 -43.79
N GLU A 295 32.57 -37.08 -43.45
CA GLU A 295 31.80 -37.65 -42.34
C GLU A 295 32.20 -37.02 -40.99
N ALA A 296 33.50 -36.87 -40.73
CA ALA A 296 34.00 -36.23 -39.51
C ALA A 296 33.54 -34.76 -39.40
N GLN A 297 33.49 -34.04 -40.53
CA GLN A 297 32.98 -32.68 -40.58
C GLN A 297 31.47 -32.64 -40.31
N SER A 298 30.68 -33.52 -40.92
CA SER A 298 29.23 -33.63 -40.65
C SER A 298 28.94 -33.91 -39.18
N MET A 299 29.68 -34.86 -38.58
CA MET A 299 29.52 -35.20 -37.15
C MET A 299 29.89 -34.02 -36.25
N LYS A 300 30.88 -33.21 -36.65
CA LYS A 300 31.25 -31.99 -35.92
C LYS A 300 30.13 -30.95 -35.98
N ASP A 301 29.54 -30.74 -37.16
CA ASP A 301 28.44 -29.81 -37.34
C ASP A 301 27.21 -30.24 -36.51
N GLU A 302 26.90 -31.54 -36.46
CA GLU A 302 25.85 -32.08 -35.59
C GLU A 302 26.14 -31.88 -34.10
N MET A 303 27.39 -32.10 -33.66
CA MET A 303 27.82 -31.83 -32.29
C MET A 303 27.67 -30.35 -31.93
N ASP A 304 27.99 -29.45 -32.84
CA ASP A 304 27.85 -28.01 -32.62
C ASP A 304 26.37 -27.61 -32.51
N VAL A 305 25.47 -28.18 -33.33
CA VAL A 305 24.02 -27.98 -33.18
C VAL A 305 23.51 -28.49 -31.83
N LEU A 306 23.99 -29.66 -31.38
CA LEU A 306 23.63 -30.21 -30.08
C LEU A 306 24.17 -29.40 -28.90
N ARG A 307 25.34 -28.77 -29.04
CA ARG A 307 25.85 -27.82 -28.03
C ARG A 307 24.97 -26.58 -27.92
N HIS A 308 24.59 -25.97 -29.05
CA HIS A 308 23.70 -24.82 -29.04
C HIS A 308 22.32 -25.17 -28.45
N SER A 309 21.79 -26.37 -28.74
CA SER A 309 20.53 -26.81 -28.15
C SER A 309 20.66 -27.07 -26.65
N SER A 310 21.78 -27.63 -26.18
CA SER A 310 22.10 -27.78 -24.76
C SER A 310 22.19 -26.43 -24.05
N ASP A 311 22.88 -25.44 -24.62
CA ASP A 311 22.98 -24.09 -24.05
C ASP A 311 21.62 -23.39 -24.00
N ARG A 312 20.76 -23.63 -25.00
CA ARG A 312 19.38 -23.15 -24.97
C ARG A 312 18.58 -23.79 -23.85
N VAL A 313 18.77 -25.08 -23.59
CA VAL A 313 18.11 -25.77 -22.47
C VAL A 313 18.57 -25.20 -21.13
N THR A 314 19.87 -24.97 -20.92
CA THR A 314 20.37 -24.39 -19.66
C THR A 314 19.85 -22.98 -19.42
N GLN A 315 19.72 -22.16 -20.47
CA GLN A 315 19.08 -20.84 -20.37
C GLN A 315 17.60 -20.93 -19.99
N LEU A 316 16.86 -21.87 -20.57
CA LEU A 316 15.46 -22.10 -20.23
C LEU A 316 15.31 -22.62 -18.79
N GLU A 317 16.19 -23.50 -18.33
CA GLU A 317 16.22 -23.98 -16.94
C GLU A 317 16.49 -22.83 -15.96
N ALA A 318 17.43 -21.94 -16.27
CA ALA A 318 17.69 -20.75 -15.46
C ALA A 318 16.48 -19.81 -15.41
N ALA A 319 15.77 -19.64 -16.54
CA ALA A 319 14.54 -18.86 -16.59
C ALA A 319 13.43 -19.50 -15.74
N VAL A 320 13.24 -20.82 -15.82
CA VAL A 320 12.28 -21.57 -14.99
C VAL A 320 12.60 -21.41 -13.50
N GLU A 321 13.88 -21.49 -13.12
CA GLU A 321 14.30 -21.31 -11.73
C GLU A 321 14.05 -19.87 -11.25
N SER A 322 14.23 -18.88 -12.12
CA SER A 322 13.86 -17.49 -11.82
C SER A 322 12.35 -17.31 -11.62
N TYR A 323 11.52 -18.00 -12.41
CA TYR A 323 10.07 -17.96 -12.27
C TYR A 323 9.60 -18.70 -11.01
N ARG A 324 10.27 -19.79 -10.62
CA ARG A 324 10.01 -20.46 -9.33
C ARG A 324 10.25 -19.53 -8.16
N ARG A 325 11.39 -18.83 -8.12
CA ARG A 325 11.68 -17.84 -7.08
C ARG A 325 10.61 -16.74 -7.01
N LYS A 326 10.21 -16.19 -8.16
CA LYS A 326 9.12 -15.21 -8.22
C LYS A 326 7.78 -15.77 -7.69
N LEU A 327 7.49 -17.05 -7.92
CA LEU A 327 6.29 -17.70 -7.38
C LEU A 327 6.38 -17.87 -5.86
N ASP A 328 7.55 -18.21 -5.33
CA ASP A 328 7.79 -18.29 -3.88
C ASP A 328 7.62 -16.91 -3.23
N ASP A 329 8.19 -15.85 -3.82
CA ASP A 329 8.03 -14.45 -3.37
C ASP A 329 6.55 -14.01 -3.38
N LEU A 330 5.79 -14.38 -4.42
CA LEU A 330 4.34 -14.16 -4.46
C LEU A 330 3.61 -14.95 -3.37
N GLY A 331 4.08 -16.17 -3.06
CA GLY A 331 3.59 -16.98 -1.96
C GLY A 331 3.78 -16.29 -0.60
N ASP A 332 4.96 -15.71 -0.37
CA ASP A 332 5.28 -14.96 0.84
C ASP A 332 4.50 -13.65 0.94
N LEU A 333 4.37 -12.91 -0.16
CA LEU A 333 3.54 -11.70 -0.19
C LEU A 333 2.07 -12.02 0.14
N ARG A 334 1.53 -13.14 -0.39
CA ARG A 334 0.18 -13.62 -0.04
C ARG A 334 0.04 -14.04 1.42
N ARG A 335 1.11 -14.50 2.08
CA ARG A 335 1.10 -14.77 3.53
C ARG A 335 1.10 -13.46 4.31
N GLN A 336 1.96 -12.51 3.93
CA GLN A 336 2.01 -11.18 4.56
C GLN A 336 0.67 -10.43 4.45
N VAL A 337 0.01 -10.48 3.30
CA VAL A 337 -1.33 -9.88 3.13
C VAL A 337 -2.34 -10.52 4.08
N ARG A 338 -2.37 -11.87 4.17
CA ARG A 338 -3.27 -12.56 5.10
C ARG A 338 -3.00 -12.21 6.56
N GLU A 339 -1.74 -12.13 6.96
CA GLU A 339 -1.40 -11.70 8.33
C GLU A 339 -1.81 -10.24 8.60
N LEU A 340 -1.67 -9.34 7.62
CA LEU A 340 -2.13 -7.96 7.75
C LEU A 340 -3.66 -7.88 7.81
N GLU A 341 -4.37 -8.68 7.03
CA GLU A 341 -5.83 -8.80 7.09
C GLU A 341 -6.30 -9.33 8.46
N GLU A 342 -5.64 -10.36 9.00
CA GLU A 342 -5.91 -10.89 10.33
C GLU A 342 -5.68 -9.82 11.42
N ARG A 343 -4.52 -9.15 11.42
CA ARG A 343 -4.22 -8.06 12.36
C ARG A 343 -5.21 -6.90 12.25
N ASN A 344 -5.62 -6.52 11.04
CA ASN A 344 -6.64 -5.49 10.84
C ASN A 344 -8.00 -5.95 11.40
N SER A 345 -8.38 -7.21 11.17
CA SER A 345 -9.62 -7.77 11.73
C SER A 345 -9.61 -7.77 13.27
N GLU A 346 -8.47 -8.06 13.89
CA GLU A 346 -8.29 -7.98 15.34
C GLU A 346 -8.38 -6.54 15.86
N GLN A 347 -7.76 -5.58 15.17
CA GLN A 347 -7.86 -4.17 15.51
C GLN A 347 -9.30 -3.66 15.42
N VAL A 348 -10.05 -4.05 14.39
CA VAL A 348 -11.48 -3.71 14.26
C VAL A 348 -12.29 -4.32 15.40
N ARG A 349 -12.07 -5.59 15.75
CA ARG A 349 -12.73 -6.23 16.90
C ARG A 349 -12.41 -5.51 18.22
N SER A 350 -11.14 -5.17 18.46
CA SER A 350 -10.72 -4.42 19.64
C SER A 350 -11.37 -3.04 19.70
N THR A 351 -11.43 -2.34 18.58
CA THR A 351 -12.10 -1.02 18.48
C THR A 351 -13.58 -1.14 18.79
N MET A 352 -14.27 -2.17 18.27
CA MET A 352 -15.69 -2.41 18.55
C MET A 352 -15.93 -2.66 20.05
N LEU A 353 -15.09 -3.45 20.71
CA LEU A 353 -15.18 -3.70 22.16
C LEU A 353 -14.98 -2.41 22.96
N LEU A 354 -13.98 -1.59 22.61
CA LEU A 354 -13.74 -0.30 23.24
C LEU A 354 -14.91 0.67 23.04
N GLU A 355 -15.54 0.69 21.86
CA GLU A 355 -16.74 1.48 21.63
C GLU A 355 -17.94 1.00 22.47
N GLU A 356 -18.10 -0.32 22.64
CA GLU A 356 -19.13 -0.85 23.52
C GLU A 356 -18.89 -0.48 24.99
N GLU A 357 -17.65 -0.58 25.46
CA GLU A 357 -17.26 -0.14 26.80
C GLU A 357 -17.53 1.35 26.99
N LEU A 358 -17.20 2.18 25.99
CA LEU A 358 -17.50 3.61 26.00
C LEU A 358 -19.01 3.87 26.06
N ARG A 359 -19.84 3.13 25.31
CA ARG A 359 -21.31 3.21 25.38
C ARG A 359 -21.82 2.85 26.78
N ARG A 360 -21.30 1.79 27.39
CA ARG A 360 -21.65 1.38 28.77
C ARG A 360 -21.25 2.45 29.78
N ALA A 361 -20.03 2.99 29.69
CA ALA A 361 -19.53 4.05 30.56
C ALA A 361 -20.39 5.33 30.44
N ASN A 362 -20.78 5.71 29.23
CA ASN A 362 -21.66 6.85 28.98
C ASN A 362 -23.07 6.63 29.57
N ALA A 363 -23.61 5.42 29.51
CA ALA A 363 -24.90 5.11 30.14
C ALA A 363 -24.83 5.24 31.68
N VAL A 364 -23.77 4.73 32.30
CA VAL A 364 -23.54 4.88 33.75
C VAL A 364 -23.35 6.36 34.12
N ARG A 365 -22.63 7.12 33.29
CA ARG A 365 -22.45 8.56 33.49
C ARG A 365 -23.79 9.31 33.45
N ALA A 366 -24.67 9.00 32.50
CA ALA A 366 -26.00 9.59 32.42
C ALA A 366 -26.83 9.26 33.68
N GLN A 367 -26.74 8.04 34.20
CA GLN A 367 -27.39 7.67 35.47
C GLN A 367 -26.82 8.46 36.66
N LEU A 368 -25.49 8.62 36.73
CA LEU A 368 -24.84 9.44 37.76
C LEU A 368 -25.28 10.90 37.70
N ASP A 369 -25.39 11.48 36.51
CA ASP A 369 -25.83 12.86 36.35
C ASP A 369 -27.30 13.03 36.76
N ALA A 370 -28.17 12.06 36.45
CA ALA A 370 -29.55 12.03 36.94
C ALA A 370 -29.62 11.94 38.48
N PHE A 371 -28.78 11.11 39.12
CA PHE A 371 -28.72 11.05 40.58
C PHE A 371 -28.20 12.34 41.20
N LYS A 372 -27.24 13.04 40.56
CA LYS A 372 -26.78 14.36 41.02
C LYS A 372 -27.91 15.39 40.96
N GLU A 373 -28.70 15.40 39.90
CA GLU A 373 -29.87 16.28 39.78
C GLU A 373 -30.89 15.99 40.90
N GLN A 374 -31.20 14.71 41.17
CA GLN A 374 -32.08 14.34 42.27
C GLN A 374 -31.54 14.77 43.64
N ILE A 375 -30.24 14.62 43.89
CA ILE A 375 -29.59 15.10 45.12
C ILE A 375 -29.73 16.61 45.24
N GLN A 376 -29.48 17.35 44.15
CA GLN A 376 -29.62 18.80 44.14
C GLN A 376 -31.07 19.23 44.41
N GLU A 377 -32.07 18.58 43.81
CA GLU A 377 -33.48 18.86 44.09
C GLU A 377 -33.84 18.62 45.56
N VAL A 378 -33.37 17.52 46.14
CA VAL A 378 -33.61 17.20 47.55
C VAL A 378 -32.92 18.22 48.46
N GLN A 379 -31.69 18.62 48.13
CA GLN A 379 -30.95 19.65 48.86
C GLN A 379 -31.67 21.00 48.79
N ASP A 380 -32.19 21.38 47.62
CA ASP A 380 -32.96 22.61 47.45
C ASP A 380 -34.27 22.55 48.25
N ARG A 381 -35.00 21.43 48.22
CA ARG A 381 -36.19 21.20 49.06
C ARG A 381 -35.87 21.30 50.55
N ALA A 382 -34.80 20.64 51.00
CA ALA A 382 -34.36 20.72 52.39
C ALA A 382 -34.00 22.16 52.79
N SER A 383 -33.34 22.92 51.91
CA SER A 383 -33.03 24.32 52.17
C SER A 383 -34.29 25.21 52.24
N MET A 384 -35.31 24.91 51.42
CA MET A 384 -36.59 25.60 51.45
C MET A 384 -37.37 25.29 52.73
N GLU A 385 -37.41 24.03 53.16
CA GLU A 385 -38.04 23.63 54.42
C GLU A 385 -37.30 24.20 55.64
N ALA A 386 -35.96 24.23 55.62
CA ALA A 386 -35.17 24.90 56.66
C ALA A 386 -35.55 26.40 56.75
N ARG A 387 -35.64 27.10 55.61
CA ARG A 387 -36.09 28.51 55.59
C ARG A 387 -37.54 28.69 56.05
N ARG A 388 -38.41 27.69 55.88
CA ARG A 388 -39.79 27.71 56.39
C ARG A 388 -39.81 27.51 57.91
N ALA A 389 -39.03 26.55 58.42
CA ALA A 389 -38.85 26.33 59.85
C ALA A 389 -38.33 27.60 60.54
N ASP A 390 -37.29 28.25 59.99
CA ASP A 390 -36.75 29.51 60.52
C ASP A 390 -37.81 30.63 60.60
N LYS A 391 -38.71 30.71 59.61
CA LYS A 391 -39.83 31.67 59.61
C LYS A 391 -40.83 31.38 60.72
N PHE A 392 -41.25 30.13 60.87
CA PHE A 392 -42.17 29.74 61.93
C PHE A 392 -41.53 29.92 63.32
N ASP A 393 -40.25 29.62 63.48
CA ASP A 393 -39.52 29.87 64.73
C ASP A 393 -39.48 31.36 65.08
N PHE A 394 -39.28 32.23 64.09
CA PHE A 394 -39.36 33.68 64.29
C PHE A 394 -40.77 34.13 64.68
N GLU A 395 -41.81 33.63 64.03
CA GLU A 395 -43.21 33.92 64.37
C GLU A 395 -43.58 33.43 65.77
N CYS A 396 -43.17 32.21 66.15
CA CYS A 396 -43.35 31.66 67.48
C CYS A 396 -42.66 32.53 68.54
N LYS A 397 -41.40 32.94 68.32
CA LYS A 397 -40.70 33.87 69.23
C LYS A 397 -41.44 35.20 69.38
N LYS A 398 -41.92 35.78 68.27
CA LYS A 398 -42.70 37.03 68.29
C LYS A 398 -44.04 36.88 69.03
N LEU A 399 -44.73 35.76 68.86
CA LEU A 399 -45.97 35.46 69.59
C LEU A 399 -45.69 35.23 71.07
N GLN A 400 -44.58 34.56 71.40
CA GLN A 400 -44.13 34.35 72.78
C GLN A 400 -43.82 35.68 73.47
N GLU A 401 -43.09 36.59 72.81
CA GLU A 401 -42.82 37.94 73.33
C GLU A 401 -44.12 38.71 73.58
N ARG A 402 -45.09 38.63 72.65
CA ARG A 402 -46.42 39.24 72.83
C ARG A 402 -47.16 38.63 74.03
N LEU A 403 -47.15 37.31 74.16
CA LEU A 403 -47.75 36.62 75.30
C LEU A 403 -47.11 37.09 76.61
N ASP A 404 -45.79 37.21 76.66
CA ASP A 404 -45.06 37.70 77.81
C ASP A 404 -45.41 39.17 78.14
N THR A 405 -45.58 40.03 77.14
CA THR A 405 -46.04 41.43 77.37
C THR A 405 -47.44 41.49 77.96
N VAL A 406 -48.40 40.73 77.40
CA VAL A 406 -49.77 40.64 77.91
C VAL A 406 -49.78 40.01 79.31
N HIS A 407 -48.90 39.03 79.58
CA HIS A 407 -48.76 38.44 80.90
C HIS A 407 -48.26 39.45 81.93
N LYS A 408 -47.25 40.26 81.58
CA LYS A 408 -46.75 41.35 82.45
C LYS A 408 -47.84 42.40 82.71
N GLU A 409 -48.61 42.78 81.69
CA GLU A 409 -49.75 43.69 81.84
C GLU A 409 -50.84 43.10 82.74
N LYS A 410 -51.18 41.81 82.54
CA LYS A 410 -52.13 41.09 83.39
C LYS A 410 -51.65 41.07 84.84
N GLU A 411 -50.39 40.78 85.12
CA GLU A 411 -49.84 40.79 86.48
C GLU A 411 -49.81 42.20 87.07
N ARG A 412 -49.50 43.24 86.27
CA ARG A 412 -49.62 44.64 86.71
C ARG A 412 -51.06 44.98 87.12
N LEU A 413 -52.04 44.68 86.27
CA LEU A 413 -53.46 44.88 86.57
C LEU A 413 -53.90 44.05 87.78
N ARG A 414 -53.33 42.86 87.96
CA ARG A 414 -53.58 41.99 89.10
C ARG A 414 -53.10 42.63 90.40
N VAL A 415 -51.91 43.24 90.40
CA VAL A 415 -51.34 44.01 91.52
C VAL A 415 -52.15 45.27 91.78
N GLU A 416 -52.49 46.05 90.76
CA GLU A 416 -53.34 47.24 90.90
C GLU A 416 -54.70 46.87 91.52
N ARG A 417 -55.34 45.80 91.04
CA ARG A 417 -56.59 45.27 91.61
C ARG A 417 -56.44 44.77 93.05
N ASN A 418 -55.32 44.13 93.41
CA ASN A 418 -55.03 43.79 94.80
C ASN A 418 -54.87 45.04 95.68
N SER A 419 -54.12 46.05 95.21
CA SER A 419 -53.93 47.30 95.97
C SER A 419 -55.23 48.09 96.17
N LEU A 420 -56.11 48.09 95.15
CA LEU A 420 -57.45 48.68 95.27
C LEU A 420 -58.32 47.88 96.23
N GLN A 421 -58.22 46.55 96.21
CA GLN A 421 -58.91 45.68 97.17
C GLN A 421 -58.43 45.94 98.60
N GLU A 422 -57.12 46.03 98.83
CA GLU A 422 -56.52 46.42 100.11
C GLU A 422 -57.01 47.81 100.55
N ALA A 423 -57.05 48.80 99.65
CA ALA A 423 -57.58 50.12 99.95
C ALA A 423 -59.08 50.09 100.31
N ILE A 424 -59.89 49.27 99.63
CA ILE A 424 -61.30 49.04 99.97
C ILE A 424 -61.42 48.40 101.36
N ASP A 425 -60.58 47.41 101.66
CA ASP A 425 -60.60 46.69 102.93
C ASP A 425 -60.09 47.57 104.08
N ASP A 426 -59.12 48.46 103.85
CA ASP A 426 -58.68 49.51 104.80
C ASP A 426 -59.78 50.55 105.03
N LEU A 427 -60.51 50.95 103.99
CA LEU A 427 -61.69 51.82 104.11
C LEU A 427 -62.81 51.14 104.90
N ARG A 428 -63.04 49.84 104.69
CA ARG A 428 -63.98 49.05 105.50
C ARG A 428 -63.52 48.92 106.94
N CYS A 429 -62.25 48.59 107.18
CA CYS A 429 -61.66 48.52 108.52
C CYS A 429 -61.70 49.87 109.22
N SER A 430 -61.47 50.99 108.54
CA SER A 430 -61.57 52.33 109.12
C SER A 430 -63.04 52.73 109.38
N GLN A 431 -63.97 52.32 108.52
CA GLN A 431 -65.41 52.46 108.75
C GLN A 431 -65.87 51.62 109.95
N GLU A 432 -65.36 50.40 110.10
CA GLU A 432 -65.60 49.54 111.26
C GLU A 432 -64.93 50.11 112.52
N ARG A 433 -63.69 50.58 112.46
CA ARG A 433 -63.02 51.30 113.56
C ARG A 433 -63.76 52.58 113.94
N ALA A 434 -64.36 53.30 112.99
CA ALA A 434 -65.26 54.43 113.28
C ALA A 434 -66.56 53.99 113.97
N LYS A 435 -67.08 52.79 113.65
CA LYS A 435 -68.19 52.15 114.38
C LYS A 435 -67.78 51.64 115.78
N TYR A 436 -66.57 51.14 115.94
CA TYR A 436 -66.03 50.59 117.20
C TYR A 436 -65.46 51.65 118.16
N LEU A 437 -64.97 52.79 117.68
CA LEU A 437 -64.67 53.98 118.52
C LEU A 437 -65.93 54.67 119.06
N GLY A 438 -67.11 54.21 118.63
CA GLY A 438 -68.40 54.60 119.17
C GLY A 438 -68.85 53.81 120.40
N ASN A 439 -68.19 52.71 120.82
CA ASN A 439 -68.56 51.94 122.03
C ASN A 439 -67.45 50.95 122.48
N LEU A 440 -66.94 51.12 123.70
CA LEU A 440 -66.12 50.16 124.50
C LEU A 440 -66.94 49.73 125.75
N PRO A 441 -66.64 48.61 126.49
CA PRO A 441 -65.32 47.98 126.70
C PRO A 441 -65.22 46.41 126.87
N GLN A 442 -63.94 45.95 126.92
CA GLN A 442 -63.31 44.82 127.68
C GLN A 442 -63.43 43.31 127.27
N GLY A 443 -62.26 42.69 126.98
CA GLY A 443 -61.98 41.24 127.10
C GLY A 443 -61.18 40.58 125.94
N SER A 444 -59.91 40.25 126.16
CA SER A 444 -58.94 39.51 125.28
C SER A 444 -59.24 37.99 125.14
N PRO A 445 -58.59 37.15 124.25
CA PRO A 445 -57.40 37.36 123.38
C PRO A 445 -57.62 36.87 121.89
N PRO A 446 -56.60 36.81 120.98
CA PRO A 446 -56.78 37.06 119.54
C PRO A 446 -57.08 35.82 118.68
N ALA A 447 -57.94 35.97 117.67
CA ALA A 447 -58.05 35.03 116.56
C ALA A 447 -57.08 35.44 115.44
N ARG A 448 -56.02 34.65 115.30
CA ARG A 448 -55.14 34.63 114.13
C ARG A 448 -55.95 34.29 112.87
N THR A 449 -55.53 34.87 111.76
CA THR A 449 -56.10 34.79 110.41
C THR A 449 -56.38 33.34 109.98
N LEU A 450 -57.66 33.04 109.77
CA LEU A 450 -58.24 31.70 109.68
C LEU A 450 -58.33 31.17 108.22
N ASP A 451 -57.34 31.46 107.37
CA ASP A 451 -57.37 31.00 105.97
C ASP A 451 -56.29 29.97 105.63
N GLN A 452 -55.55 29.51 106.64
CA GLN A 452 -54.56 28.44 106.50
C GLN A 452 -54.79 27.25 107.43
N GLU A 453 -56.01 27.06 107.98
CA GLU A 453 -56.34 25.93 108.88
C GLU A 453 -57.56 25.06 108.49
N MET A 454 -58.28 25.34 107.39
CA MET A 454 -59.47 24.55 107.01
C MET A 454 -59.22 23.21 106.26
N LEU A 455 -57.97 22.77 106.09
CA LEU A 455 -57.66 21.38 105.74
C LEU A 455 -57.12 20.69 107.00
N PRO A 456 -57.70 19.54 107.40
CA PRO A 456 -57.18 18.70 108.48
C PRO A 456 -55.65 18.57 108.40
N GLN A 457 -54.98 18.64 109.56
CA GLN A 457 -53.52 18.63 109.64
C GLN A 457 -52.91 17.38 108.96
N GLU A 458 -53.63 16.25 109.00
CA GLU A 458 -53.23 15.04 108.27
C GLU A 458 -53.27 15.24 106.74
N LEU A 459 -54.23 16.00 106.21
CA LEU A 459 -54.34 16.26 104.78
C LEU A 459 -53.28 17.22 104.26
N ARG A 460 -52.82 18.18 105.07
CA ARG A 460 -51.69 19.06 104.70
C ARG A 460 -50.36 18.32 104.66
N GLN A 461 -50.08 17.52 105.70
CA GLN A 461 -48.89 16.66 105.69
C GLN A 461 -48.96 15.69 104.51
N ARG A 462 -50.10 15.06 104.27
CA ARG A 462 -50.28 14.16 103.11
C ARG A 462 -50.07 14.87 101.77
N LEU A 463 -50.47 16.13 101.62
CA LEU A 463 -50.27 16.88 100.38
C LEU A 463 -48.81 17.27 100.18
N LEU A 464 -48.09 17.65 101.25
CA LEU A 464 -46.64 17.88 101.19
C LEU A 464 -45.86 16.60 100.89
N ASP A 465 -46.24 15.49 101.53
CA ASP A 465 -45.66 14.17 101.27
C ASP A 465 -45.93 13.74 99.83
N LEU A 466 -47.16 13.89 99.32
CA LEU A 466 -47.51 13.60 97.93
C LEU A 466 -46.81 14.53 96.92
N GLN A 467 -46.53 15.79 97.29
CA GLN A 467 -45.74 16.71 96.47
C GLN A 467 -44.24 16.37 96.50
N HIS A 468 -43.74 15.83 97.61
CA HIS A 468 -42.37 15.33 97.70
C HIS A 468 -42.23 14.01 96.93
N GLU A 469 -43.18 13.09 97.09
CA GLU A 469 -43.28 11.83 96.36
C GLU A 469 -43.44 12.05 94.86
N ASN A 470 -44.29 12.98 94.40
CA ASN A 470 -44.37 13.35 92.97
C ASN A 470 -43.05 13.90 92.43
N ARG A 471 -42.31 14.71 93.21
CA ARG A 471 -41.00 15.21 92.80
C ARG A 471 -39.98 14.08 92.71
N GLN A 472 -39.97 13.17 93.68
CA GLN A 472 -39.11 11.98 93.65
C GLN A 472 -39.44 11.06 92.48
N LEU A 473 -40.74 10.80 92.22
CA LEU A 473 -41.20 9.98 91.10
C LEU A 473 -40.82 10.59 89.75
N ARG A 474 -40.91 11.91 89.59
CA ARG A 474 -40.43 12.59 88.36
C ARG A 474 -38.93 12.40 88.14
N VAL A 475 -38.11 12.56 89.17
CA VAL A 475 -36.66 12.35 89.06
C VAL A 475 -36.33 10.88 88.75
N VAL A 476 -37.05 9.93 89.35
CA VAL A 476 -36.90 8.50 89.03
C VAL A 476 -37.30 8.21 87.59
N GLN A 477 -38.39 8.82 87.11
CA GLN A 477 -38.84 8.68 85.73
C GLN A 477 -37.85 9.28 84.73
N GLU A 478 -37.36 10.51 84.97
CA GLU A 478 -36.33 11.15 84.14
C GLU A 478 -35.03 10.32 84.12
N ASN A 479 -34.63 9.74 85.25
CA ASN A 479 -33.46 8.87 85.31
C ASN A 479 -33.69 7.55 84.55
N ALA A 480 -34.89 6.97 84.61
CA ALA A 480 -35.23 5.77 83.83
C ALA A 480 -35.24 6.06 82.32
N GLU A 481 -35.81 7.19 81.90
CA GLU A 481 -35.82 7.65 80.51
C GLU A 481 -34.38 7.94 80.03
N ASN A 482 -33.55 8.59 80.84
CA ASN A 482 -32.15 8.83 80.52
C ASN A 482 -31.35 7.52 80.39
N ASN A 483 -31.56 6.56 81.29
CA ASN A 483 -30.91 5.25 81.20
C ASN A 483 -31.34 4.48 79.94
N GLU A 484 -32.61 4.56 79.55
CA GLU A 484 -33.08 3.93 78.31
C GLU A 484 -32.52 4.64 77.07
N ILE A 485 -32.42 5.97 77.08
CA ILE A 485 -31.75 6.73 76.02
C ILE A 485 -30.29 6.33 75.89
N VAL A 486 -29.56 6.18 77.01
CA VAL A 486 -28.17 5.74 77.00
C VAL A 486 -28.06 4.32 76.44
N ARG A 487 -28.94 3.40 76.86
CA ARG A 487 -28.96 2.03 76.34
C ARG A 487 -29.24 1.99 74.83
N LEU A 488 -30.22 2.75 74.36
CA LEU A 488 -30.54 2.85 72.93
C LEU A 488 -29.37 3.45 72.14
N LYS A 489 -28.70 4.47 72.68
CA LYS A 489 -27.48 5.02 72.06
C LYS A 489 -26.36 3.99 71.96
N THR A 490 -26.10 3.23 73.03
CA THR A 490 -25.09 2.17 72.97
C THR A 490 -25.42 1.07 71.95
N LEU A 491 -26.70 0.68 71.83
CA LEU A 491 -27.13 -0.29 70.82
C LEU A 491 -26.97 0.24 69.39
N VAL A 492 -27.26 1.52 69.17
CA VAL A 492 -27.05 2.17 67.87
C VAL A 492 -25.57 2.22 67.53
N GLU A 493 -24.72 2.65 68.48
CA GLU A 493 -23.27 2.68 68.28
C GLU A 493 -22.69 1.28 67.99
N ASP A 494 -23.13 0.25 68.71
CA ASP A 494 -22.69 -1.13 68.48
C ASP A 494 -23.16 -1.65 67.11
N GLY A 495 -24.40 -1.32 66.71
CA GLY A 495 -24.91 -1.64 65.37
C GLY A 495 -24.12 -0.93 64.26
N GLU A 496 -23.72 0.32 64.48
CA GLU A 496 -22.87 1.07 63.55
C GLU A 496 -21.45 0.49 63.46
N ARG A 497 -20.86 0.06 64.60
CA ARG A 497 -19.57 -0.63 64.64
C ARG A 497 -19.63 -1.93 63.82
N GLN A 498 -20.62 -2.79 64.08
CA GLN A 498 -20.80 -4.04 63.33
C GLN A 498 -21.04 -3.79 61.84
N ARG A 499 -21.84 -2.78 61.48
CA ARG A 499 -22.05 -2.39 60.07
C ARG A 499 -20.73 -1.98 59.41
N ASN A 500 -19.90 -1.20 60.10
CA ASN A 500 -18.61 -0.77 59.57
C ASN A 500 -17.64 -1.94 59.41
N GLU A 501 -17.58 -2.87 60.37
CA GLU A 501 -16.78 -4.10 60.29
C GLU A 501 -17.20 -4.93 59.07
N LEU A 502 -18.50 -5.22 58.92
CA LEU A 502 -19.02 -5.96 57.77
C LEU A 502 -18.73 -5.27 56.43
N LEU A 503 -18.80 -3.93 56.37
CA LEU A 503 -18.44 -3.19 55.17
C LEU A 503 -16.95 -3.31 54.84
N THR A 504 -16.07 -3.32 55.86
CA THR A 504 -14.63 -3.53 55.64
C THR A 504 -14.33 -4.96 55.17
N GLU A 505 -14.95 -5.96 55.79
CA GLU A 505 -14.83 -7.36 55.36
C GLU A 505 -15.35 -7.54 53.93
N ASN A 506 -16.50 -6.95 53.60
CA ASN A 506 -17.07 -7.03 52.25
C ASN A 506 -16.13 -6.40 51.20
N ARG A 507 -15.49 -5.26 51.52
CA ARG A 507 -14.47 -4.65 50.65
C ARG A 507 -13.26 -5.56 50.45
N LEU A 508 -12.75 -6.17 51.51
CA LEU A 508 -11.61 -7.09 51.43
C LEU A 508 -11.96 -8.35 50.63
N LEU A 509 -13.15 -8.92 50.84
CA LEU A 509 -13.64 -10.06 50.07
C LEU A 509 -13.79 -9.71 48.59
N ASN A 510 -14.34 -8.54 48.25
CA ASN A 510 -14.44 -8.09 46.87
C ASN A 510 -13.07 -7.90 46.21
N GLN A 511 -12.09 -7.35 46.94
CA GLN A 511 -10.70 -7.29 46.44
C GLN A 511 -10.12 -8.68 46.20
N ARG A 512 -10.40 -9.65 47.09
CA ARG A 512 -9.94 -11.01 46.92
C ARG A 512 -10.60 -11.70 45.73
N VAL A 513 -11.89 -11.45 45.49
CA VAL A 513 -12.61 -11.95 44.31
C VAL A 513 -11.98 -11.39 43.04
N LEU A 514 -11.70 -10.09 42.98
CA LEU A 514 -11.03 -9.47 41.83
C LEU A 514 -9.65 -10.09 41.56
N GLN A 515 -8.84 -10.32 42.60
CA GLN A 515 -7.53 -10.98 42.46
C GLN A 515 -7.65 -12.43 41.95
N LEU A 516 -8.65 -13.17 42.43
CA LEU A 516 -8.91 -14.52 41.98
C LEU A 516 -9.41 -14.54 40.54
N GLN A 517 -10.28 -13.60 40.16
CA GLN A 517 -10.74 -13.43 38.79
C GLN A 517 -9.57 -13.15 37.84
N SER A 518 -8.70 -12.19 38.15
CA SER A 518 -7.50 -11.93 37.34
C SER A 518 -6.54 -13.12 37.27
N SER A 519 -6.43 -13.90 38.35
CA SER A 519 -5.59 -15.11 38.34
C SER A 519 -6.21 -16.21 37.47
N VAL A 520 -7.53 -16.37 37.51
CA VAL A 520 -8.26 -17.32 36.65
C VAL A 520 -8.15 -16.91 35.18
N GLU A 521 -8.32 -15.62 34.87
CA GLU A 521 -8.15 -15.09 33.51
C GLU A 521 -6.72 -15.33 33.00
N SER A 522 -5.70 -15.06 33.82
CA SER A 522 -4.30 -15.35 33.46
C SER A 522 -4.05 -16.84 33.20
N LEU A 523 -4.62 -17.73 34.02
CA LEU A 523 -4.52 -19.18 33.81
C LEU A 523 -5.29 -19.65 32.57
N GLN A 524 -6.46 -19.06 32.28
CA GLN A 524 -7.22 -19.33 31.05
C GLN A 524 -6.43 -18.91 29.81
N ASN A 525 -5.80 -17.73 29.84
CA ASN A 525 -4.94 -17.26 28.76
C ASN A 525 -3.74 -18.19 28.55
N MET A 526 -3.06 -18.62 29.62
CA MET A 526 -1.96 -19.58 29.50
C MET A 526 -2.39 -20.96 28.98
N LEU A 527 -3.59 -21.43 29.35
CA LEU A 527 -4.14 -22.68 28.81
C LEU A 527 -4.51 -22.54 27.34
N GLN A 528 -5.03 -21.38 26.92
CA GLN A 528 -5.35 -21.10 25.53
C GLN A 528 -4.08 -21.02 24.67
N GLU A 529 -3.04 -20.33 25.15
CA GLU A 529 -1.72 -20.28 24.50
C GLU A 529 -1.09 -21.68 24.37
N ARG A 530 -1.15 -22.50 25.42
CA ARG A 530 -0.68 -23.89 25.35
C ARG A 530 -1.50 -24.77 24.41
N GLY A 531 -2.82 -24.53 24.32
CA GLY A 531 -3.69 -25.20 23.38
C GLY A 531 -3.31 -24.90 21.93
N VAL A 532 -3.01 -23.63 21.63
CA VAL A 532 -2.54 -23.18 20.31
C VAL A 532 -1.16 -23.77 19.98
N GLN A 533 -0.22 -23.75 20.93
CA GLN A 533 1.10 -24.37 20.73
C GLN A 533 1.02 -25.89 20.52
N ALA A 534 0.10 -26.58 21.19
CA ALA A 534 -0.13 -28.00 21.00
C ALA A 534 -0.77 -28.30 19.64
N SER A 535 -1.73 -27.51 19.17
CA SER A 535 -2.30 -27.66 17.82
C SER A 535 -1.27 -27.38 16.73
N ASP A 536 -0.40 -26.38 16.93
CA ASP A 536 0.67 -26.06 15.99
C ASP A 536 1.70 -27.19 15.92
N SER A 537 2.07 -27.76 17.07
CA SER A 537 2.97 -28.91 17.15
C SER A 537 2.38 -30.15 16.47
N ILE A 538 1.07 -30.42 16.65
CA ILE A 538 0.38 -31.53 15.97
C ILE A 538 0.33 -31.30 14.45
N SER A 539 0.11 -30.06 14.02
CA SER A 539 0.11 -29.69 12.59
C SER A 539 1.49 -29.86 11.95
N LEU A 540 2.56 -29.53 12.67
CA LEU A 540 3.94 -29.72 12.24
C LEU A 540 4.31 -31.21 12.16
N THR A 541 3.92 -32.02 13.14
CA THR A 541 4.15 -33.48 13.07
C THR A 541 3.41 -34.12 11.91
N LYS A 542 2.17 -33.69 11.63
CA LYS A 542 1.38 -34.22 10.50
C LYS A 542 2.01 -33.86 9.15
N LYS A 543 2.50 -32.63 9.01
CA LYS A 543 3.25 -32.20 7.81
C LYS A 543 4.55 -32.96 7.64
N MET A 544 5.25 -33.32 8.72
CA MET A 544 6.47 -34.13 8.61
C MET A 544 6.18 -35.60 8.24
N GLU A 545 5.03 -36.15 8.62
CA GLU A 545 4.60 -37.49 8.19
C GLU A 545 4.17 -37.52 6.72
N GLU A 546 3.59 -36.43 6.20
CA GLU A 546 3.22 -36.31 4.77
C GLU A 546 4.44 -36.15 3.83
N HIS A 547 5.63 -35.86 4.38
CA HIS A 547 6.88 -35.68 3.63
C HIS A 547 7.85 -36.88 3.74
N ARG A 548 7.41 -38.00 4.34
CA ARG A 548 8.10 -39.30 4.29
C ARG A 548 7.34 -40.26 3.37
#